data_AF-A0A8J6FTE5-F1
#
_entry.id   AF-A0A8J6FTE5-F1
#
_cell.length_a   1.000
_cell.length_b   1.000
_cell.length_c   1.000
_cell.angle_alpha   90.00
_cell.angle_beta   90.00
_cell.angle_gamma   90.00
#
_symmetry.space_group_name_H-M   'P 1'
#
loop_
_entity.id
_entity.type
_entity.pdbx_description
1 polymer ?
#
loop_
_entity_poly.entity_id
_entity_poly.type
_entity_poly.pdbx_seq_one_letter_code
_entity_poly.pdbx_strand_id
1 'polypeptide(L)'
;MDLLIKLGLLLLGAKATFAEVRFYVPQLTMKSLVGRLTNNSFALDEPQCIFQQYNTTDVWLVIALDTVVPSLAKQDLSNPSDYNLFSTKKYYHLYQMPAANSPCADTAPEAKAITLVGLETNCYNVPFCNGILTENGPYRVKFVLLKNNALVQETRWSEKISLLTGKSPSTIDTWPGGRSAGMIVIVVILSVLLAFLLAFLIAALATGSKDVCWCRTLHNEEVLEFDFDEYNIPPYRQHCIYLTHSKSISGK
;
A
#
# COMPACT_ATOMS: atom_id res chain seq x y z
N MET A 1 41.03 35.64 -33.21
CA MET A 1 41.16 34.24 -33.65
C MET A 1 40.69 33.25 -32.57
N ASP A 2 40.59 33.65 -31.30
CA ASP A 2 40.17 32.76 -30.20
C ASP A 2 38.70 32.35 -30.15
N LEU A 3 37.79 33.12 -30.75
CA LEU A 3 36.36 32.80 -30.69
C LEU A 3 35.98 31.64 -31.63
N LEU A 4 36.61 31.56 -32.80
CA LEU A 4 36.37 30.51 -33.80
C LEU A 4 37.02 29.18 -33.40
N ILE A 5 38.15 29.22 -32.68
CA ILE A 5 38.81 28.02 -32.12
C ILE A 5 37.96 27.45 -30.96
N LYS A 6 37.35 28.32 -30.14
CA LYS A 6 36.43 27.90 -29.06
C LYS A 6 35.09 27.40 -29.59
N LEU A 7 34.56 27.98 -30.68
CA LEU A 7 33.35 27.48 -31.33
C LEU A 7 33.60 26.15 -32.07
N GLY A 8 34.79 25.97 -32.65
CA GLY A 8 35.21 24.72 -33.30
C GLY A 8 35.36 23.55 -32.33
N LEU A 9 35.71 23.81 -31.06
CA LEU A 9 35.86 22.77 -30.03
C LEU A 9 34.52 22.35 -29.40
N LEU A 10 33.46 23.16 -29.50
CA LEU A 10 32.12 22.83 -29.00
C LEU A 10 31.29 21.94 -29.95
N LEU A 11 31.79 21.70 -31.17
CA LEU A 11 31.18 20.82 -32.17
C LEU A 11 31.82 19.41 -32.25
N LEU A 12 32.78 19.09 -31.37
CA LEU A 12 33.19 17.70 -31.18
C LEU A 12 32.09 16.97 -30.41
N GLY A 13 31.25 16.30 -31.20
CA GLY A 13 30.01 15.65 -30.83
C GLY A 13 29.97 15.04 -29.43
N ALA A 14 28.89 15.38 -28.73
CA ALA A 14 28.25 14.44 -27.83
C ALA A 14 27.92 13.18 -28.65
N LYS A 15 28.88 12.26 -28.77
CA LYS A 15 28.56 10.88 -29.11
C LYS A 15 27.70 10.42 -27.95
N ALA A 16 26.40 10.32 -28.17
CA ALA A 16 25.54 9.52 -27.32
C ALA A 16 26.25 8.17 -27.15
N THR A 17 26.78 7.91 -25.97
CA THR A 17 27.42 6.65 -25.65
C THR A 17 26.29 5.64 -25.53
N PHE A 18 25.90 5.05 -26.66
CA PHE A 18 24.97 3.94 -26.67
C PHE A 18 25.64 2.79 -25.95
N ALA A 19 25.09 2.39 -24.80
CA ALA A 19 25.53 1.16 -24.17
C ALA A 19 25.18 0.00 -25.11
N GLU A 20 26.20 -0.78 -25.50
CA GLU A 20 25.98 -1.94 -26.35
C GLU A 20 25.14 -2.98 -25.59
N VAL A 21 24.11 -3.51 -26.27
CA VAL A 21 23.13 -4.47 -25.72
C VAL A 21 23.82 -5.62 -24.96
N ARG A 22 24.93 -6.14 -25.48
CA ARG A 22 25.69 -7.26 -24.88
C ARG A 22 26.32 -6.96 -23.53
N PHE A 23 26.47 -5.69 -23.18
CA PHE A 23 27.04 -5.27 -21.91
C PHE A 23 25.99 -4.77 -20.93
N TYR A 24 24.76 -4.56 -21.36
CA TYR A 24 23.67 -4.20 -20.47
C TYR A 24 23.38 -5.35 -19.49
N VAL A 25 23.20 -5.00 -18.22
CA VAL A 25 22.83 -5.92 -17.14
C VAL A 25 21.51 -5.38 -16.58
N PRO A 26 20.39 -6.11 -16.68
CA PRO A 26 19.15 -5.70 -16.02
C PRO A 26 19.31 -5.73 -14.50
N GLN A 27 18.70 -4.77 -13.82
CA GLN A 27 18.80 -4.63 -12.37
C GLN A 27 17.43 -4.29 -11.77
N LEU A 28 17.25 -4.65 -10.50
CA LEU A 28 16.10 -4.19 -9.73
C LEU A 28 16.09 -2.66 -9.68
N THR A 29 14.91 -2.08 -9.79
CA THR A 29 14.81 -0.62 -9.84
C THR A 29 15.33 0.02 -8.56
N MET A 30 16.10 1.08 -8.68
CA MET A 30 16.50 1.88 -7.51
C MET A 30 15.49 2.96 -7.14
N LYS A 31 14.40 3.08 -7.92
CA LYS A 31 13.32 4.02 -7.64
C LYS A 31 12.56 3.62 -6.38
N SER A 32 12.12 4.63 -5.62
CA SER A 32 11.31 4.42 -4.42
C SER A 32 9.91 3.91 -4.81
N LEU A 33 9.75 2.59 -4.86
CA LEU A 33 8.50 1.92 -5.16
C LEU A 33 8.12 0.97 -4.02
N VAL A 34 6.94 1.18 -3.44
CA VAL A 34 6.35 0.20 -2.52
C VAL A 34 6.07 -1.08 -3.30
N GLY A 35 6.50 -2.22 -2.77
CA GLY A 35 6.37 -3.49 -3.48
C GLY A 35 7.36 -3.67 -4.64
N ARG A 36 8.48 -2.94 -4.65
CA ARG A 36 9.60 -3.19 -5.59
C ARG A 36 10.02 -4.66 -5.66
N LEU A 37 10.01 -5.33 -4.52
CA LEU A 37 10.36 -6.73 -4.38
C LEU A 37 9.38 -7.32 -3.37
N THR A 38 8.66 -8.36 -3.76
CA THR A 38 7.65 -9.02 -2.93
C THR A 38 7.96 -10.52 -2.87
N ASN A 39 7.01 -11.31 -2.36
CA ASN A 39 7.11 -12.77 -2.36
C ASN A 39 6.81 -13.41 -3.71
N ASN A 40 6.27 -12.68 -4.68
CA ASN A 40 5.84 -13.21 -5.96
C ASN A 40 6.05 -12.24 -7.14
N SER A 41 6.71 -11.11 -6.93
CA SER A 41 6.90 -10.08 -7.95
C SER A 41 8.16 -9.24 -7.68
N PHE A 42 8.68 -8.62 -8.73
CA PHE A 42 9.74 -7.63 -8.61
C PHE A 42 9.68 -6.58 -9.72
N ALA A 43 10.34 -5.45 -9.48
CA ALA A 43 10.41 -4.32 -10.39
C ALA A 43 11.86 -4.10 -10.87
N LEU A 44 12.03 -4.01 -12.18
CA LEU A 44 13.28 -3.74 -12.87
C LEU A 44 13.33 -2.29 -13.36
N ASP A 45 14.53 -1.73 -13.47
CA ASP A 45 14.70 -0.50 -14.25
C ASP A 45 14.46 -0.77 -15.74
N GLU A 46 13.71 0.14 -16.37
CA GLU A 46 13.44 0.06 -17.80
C GLU A 46 14.70 0.45 -18.60
N PRO A 47 15.17 -0.40 -19.53
CA PRO A 47 16.35 -0.11 -20.34
C PRO A 47 16.15 1.17 -21.17
N GLN A 48 17.01 2.18 -20.97
CA GLN A 48 16.98 3.44 -21.71
C GLN A 48 18.01 3.42 -22.83
N CYS A 49 17.59 3.71 -24.07
CA CYS A 49 18.49 3.83 -25.23
C CYS A 49 19.39 2.62 -25.53
N ILE A 50 18.97 1.42 -25.09
CA ILE A 50 19.76 0.20 -25.28
C ILE A 50 19.45 -0.47 -26.61
N PHE A 51 18.19 -0.48 -27.04
CA PHE A 51 17.74 -1.32 -28.17
C PHE A 51 17.64 -0.59 -29.52
N GLN A 52 17.97 0.70 -29.57
CA GLN A 52 17.75 1.56 -30.75
C GLN A 52 18.43 1.05 -32.03
N GLN A 53 19.61 0.45 -31.92
CA GLN A 53 20.35 -0.09 -33.07
C GLN A 53 19.69 -1.33 -33.71
N TYR A 54 18.67 -1.89 -33.05
CA TYR A 54 17.98 -3.11 -33.45
C TYR A 54 16.48 -2.86 -33.70
N ASN A 55 16.13 -1.70 -34.24
CA ASN A 55 14.75 -1.24 -34.45
C ASN A 55 13.80 -2.18 -35.25
N THR A 56 14.34 -3.20 -35.95
CA THR A 56 13.54 -4.21 -36.67
C THR A 56 13.33 -5.51 -35.87
N THR A 57 13.61 -5.50 -34.58
CA THR A 57 13.51 -6.67 -33.68
C THR A 57 12.47 -6.43 -32.58
N ASP A 58 11.99 -7.54 -32.04
CA ASP A 58 11.14 -7.57 -30.85
C ASP A 58 11.98 -7.80 -29.59
N VAL A 59 11.71 -7.01 -28.55
CA VAL A 59 12.36 -7.15 -27.25
C VAL A 59 11.53 -8.07 -26.37
N TRP A 60 12.18 -9.10 -25.86
CA TRP A 60 11.60 -10.06 -24.92
C TRP A 60 12.39 -10.03 -23.62
N LEU A 61 11.67 -10.09 -22.51
CA LEU A 61 12.25 -10.31 -21.19
C LEU A 61 12.19 -11.81 -20.87
N VAL A 62 13.34 -12.40 -20.58
CA VAL A 62 13.44 -13.78 -20.11
C VAL A 62 13.53 -13.76 -18.59
N ILE A 63 12.66 -14.53 -17.94
CA ILE A 63 12.67 -14.75 -16.50
C ILE A 63 12.98 -16.23 -16.26
N ALA A 64 14.03 -16.52 -15.50
CA ALA A 64 14.46 -17.89 -15.24
C ALA A 64 14.90 -18.07 -13.78
N LEU A 65 14.76 -19.29 -13.24
CA LEU A 65 15.45 -19.65 -12.01
C LEU A 65 16.95 -19.74 -12.25
N ASP A 66 17.75 -19.23 -11.31
CA ASP A 66 19.23 -19.31 -11.35
C ASP A 66 19.73 -20.75 -11.57
N THR A 67 18.97 -21.75 -11.12
CA THR A 67 19.27 -23.17 -11.27
C THR A 67 19.26 -23.66 -12.71
N VAL A 68 18.45 -23.08 -13.60
CA VAL A 68 18.36 -23.49 -15.02
C VAL A 68 19.16 -22.60 -15.95
N VAL A 69 19.57 -21.41 -15.50
CA VAL A 69 20.34 -20.46 -16.31
C VAL A 69 21.59 -21.07 -16.97
N PRO A 70 22.42 -21.88 -16.28
CA PRO A 70 23.60 -22.49 -16.90
C PRO A 70 23.28 -23.46 -18.04
N SER A 71 22.07 -24.03 -18.05
CA SER A 71 21.62 -24.99 -19.06
C SER A 71 20.84 -24.37 -20.22
N LEU A 72 20.47 -23.08 -20.16
CA LEU A 72 19.72 -22.43 -21.22
C LEU A 72 20.59 -22.22 -22.46
N ALA A 73 20.24 -22.90 -23.55
CA ALA A 73 20.89 -22.75 -24.84
C ALA A 73 20.29 -21.58 -25.62
N LYS A 74 21.01 -21.11 -26.65
CA LYS A 74 20.50 -20.07 -27.56
C LYS A 74 19.15 -20.42 -28.20
N GLN A 75 18.90 -21.71 -28.43
CA GLN A 75 17.64 -22.18 -29.00
C GLN A 75 16.46 -21.97 -28.03
N ASP A 76 16.68 -22.15 -26.72
CA ASP A 76 15.67 -21.91 -25.69
C ASP A 76 15.30 -20.42 -25.58
N LEU A 77 16.28 -19.54 -25.84
CA LEU A 77 16.11 -18.09 -25.86
C LEU A 77 15.51 -17.56 -27.17
N SER A 78 15.62 -18.32 -28.26
CA SER A 78 15.09 -17.95 -29.58
C SER A 78 13.61 -18.34 -29.75
N ASN A 79 13.14 -19.31 -28.95
CA ASN A 79 11.77 -19.81 -28.99
C ASN A 79 11.03 -19.42 -27.71
N PRO A 80 10.29 -18.29 -27.71
CA PRO A 80 9.60 -17.79 -26.52
C PRO A 80 8.74 -18.86 -25.84
N SER A 81 8.90 -18.97 -24.53
CA SER A 81 8.17 -19.93 -23.70
C SER A 81 7.12 -19.23 -22.86
N ASP A 82 5.89 -19.72 -22.88
CA ASP A 82 4.80 -19.16 -22.08
C ASP A 82 4.96 -19.45 -20.58
N TYR A 83 4.35 -18.59 -19.76
CA TYR A 83 4.27 -18.74 -18.31
C TYR A 83 3.66 -20.09 -17.87
N ASN A 84 2.72 -20.65 -18.65
CA ASN A 84 2.11 -21.96 -18.33
C ASN A 84 3.10 -23.13 -18.30
N LEU A 85 4.25 -22.99 -18.98
CA LEU A 85 5.33 -23.98 -18.96
C LEU A 85 6.36 -23.70 -17.86
N PHE A 86 6.21 -22.63 -17.08
CA PHE A 86 7.18 -22.25 -16.06
C PHE A 86 7.37 -23.35 -15.00
N SER A 87 6.32 -24.07 -14.63
CA SER A 87 6.41 -25.16 -13.63
C SER A 87 7.35 -26.29 -14.05
N THR A 88 7.49 -26.55 -15.35
CA THR A 88 8.34 -27.62 -15.90
C THR A 88 9.69 -27.07 -16.38
N LYS A 89 9.68 -25.98 -17.16
CA LYS A 89 10.88 -25.39 -17.76
C LYS A 89 11.68 -24.53 -16.80
N LYS A 90 11.04 -23.95 -15.77
CA LYS A 90 11.63 -22.99 -14.82
C LYS A 90 12.16 -21.70 -15.46
N TYR A 91 11.75 -21.42 -16.69
CA TYR A 91 11.90 -20.14 -17.35
C TYR A 91 10.69 -19.85 -18.24
N TYR A 92 10.43 -18.57 -18.49
CA TYR A 92 9.42 -18.11 -19.44
C TYR A 92 9.84 -16.76 -20.03
N HIS A 93 9.14 -16.37 -21.09
CA HIS A 93 9.34 -15.11 -21.79
C HIS A 93 8.12 -14.22 -21.58
N LEU A 94 8.39 -12.94 -21.41
CA LEU A 94 7.42 -11.87 -21.41
C LEU A 94 7.69 -10.99 -22.63
N TYR A 95 6.71 -10.84 -23.52
CA TYR A 95 6.81 -9.88 -24.61
C TYR A 95 6.76 -8.46 -24.03
N GLN A 96 7.76 -7.65 -24.33
CA GLN A 96 7.83 -6.28 -23.86
C GLN A 96 7.30 -5.33 -24.93
N MET A 97 8.03 -5.19 -26.03
CA MET A 97 7.72 -4.25 -27.11
C MET A 97 8.65 -4.43 -28.31
N PRO A 98 8.33 -3.82 -29.47
CA PRO A 98 9.30 -3.64 -30.54
C PRO A 98 10.48 -2.77 -30.07
N ALA A 99 11.70 -3.10 -30.47
CA ALA A 99 12.92 -2.36 -30.09
C ALA A 99 12.89 -0.89 -30.53
N ALA A 100 12.17 -0.58 -31.62
CA ALA A 100 11.96 0.79 -32.09
C ALA A 100 11.19 1.67 -31.07
N ASN A 101 10.39 1.05 -30.21
CA ASN A 101 9.56 1.74 -29.21
C ASN A 101 10.24 1.82 -27.84
N SER A 102 11.48 1.33 -27.72
CA SER A 102 12.24 1.39 -26.47
C SER A 102 12.49 2.85 -26.06
N PRO A 103 12.27 3.18 -24.77
CA PRO A 103 12.35 4.56 -24.30
C PRO A 103 13.77 5.13 -24.35
N CYS A 104 13.84 6.45 -24.53
CA CYS A 104 15.07 7.23 -24.41
C CYS A 104 14.83 8.54 -23.67
N ALA A 105 15.77 8.89 -22.80
CA ALA A 105 15.65 10.01 -21.86
C ALA A 105 15.42 11.38 -22.52
N ASP A 106 15.70 11.53 -23.83
CA ASP A 106 15.45 12.78 -24.54
C ASP A 106 13.96 13.07 -24.80
N THR A 107 13.07 12.10 -24.58
CA THR A 107 11.63 12.22 -24.88
C THR A 107 10.68 11.81 -23.75
N ALA A 108 11.18 11.26 -22.63
CA ALA A 108 10.33 10.75 -21.56
C ALA A 108 10.30 11.71 -20.35
N PRO A 109 9.11 12.10 -19.85
CA PRO A 109 9.03 12.63 -18.50
C PRO A 109 9.61 11.60 -17.54
N GLU A 110 10.34 12.05 -16.52
CA GLU A 110 11.07 11.25 -15.51
C GLU A 110 10.23 10.17 -14.78
N ALA A 111 8.94 10.05 -15.10
CA ALA A 111 7.90 9.40 -14.32
C ALA A 111 7.61 7.92 -14.64
N LYS A 112 8.16 7.26 -15.68
CA LYS A 112 7.77 5.86 -15.95
C LYS A 112 8.77 5.01 -16.73
N ALA A 113 9.90 4.72 -16.10
CA ALA A 113 10.89 3.77 -16.59
C ALA A 113 11.07 2.62 -15.60
N ILE A 114 10.01 1.81 -15.42
CA ILE A 114 10.03 0.60 -14.58
C ILE A 114 9.32 -0.52 -15.34
N THR A 115 9.94 -1.69 -15.39
CA THR A 115 9.35 -2.95 -15.85
C THR A 115 8.93 -3.78 -14.64
N LEU A 116 7.67 -4.21 -14.58
CA LEU A 116 7.14 -5.02 -13.48
C LEU A 116 7.04 -6.49 -13.91
N VAL A 117 7.49 -7.41 -13.05
CA VAL A 117 7.41 -8.86 -13.25
C VAL A 117 6.53 -9.47 -12.18
N GLY A 118 5.61 -10.36 -12.56
CA GLY A 118 4.74 -11.09 -11.64
C GLY A 118 3.50 -10.33 -11.22
N LEU A 119 2.78 -9.73 -12.17
CA LEU A 119 1.60 -8.90 -11.89
C LEU A 119 0.27 -9.62 -12.11
N GLU A 120 0.24 -10.61 -12.99
CA GLU A 120 -0.99 -11.20 -13.47
C GLU A 120 -1.30 -12.47 -12.68
N THR A 121 -2.47 -12.49 -12.04
CA THR A 121 -2.92 -13.63 -11.23
C THR A 121 -3.67 -14.67 -12.07
N ASN A 122 -4.12 -14.32 -13.28
CA ASN A 122 -4.91 -15.19 -14.15
C ASN A 122 -4.26 -15.37 -15.52
N CYS A 123 -3.24 -16.24 -15.59
CA CYS A 123 -2.51 -16.55 -16.82
C CYS A 123 -3.04 -17.77 -17.59
N TYR A 124 -4.33 -18.07 -17.48
CA TYR A 124 -4.90 -19.24 -18.14
C TYR A 124 -5.05 -19.01 -19.65
N ASN A 125 -4.34 -19.79 -20.47
CA ASN A 125 -4.35 -19.69 -21.94
C ASN A 125 -4.05 -18.27 -22.49
N VAL A 126 -3.36 -17.45 -21.72
CA VAL A 126 -2.86 -16.14 -22.17
C VAL A 126 -1.40 -16.31 -22.59
N PRO A 127 -1.06 -16.13 -23.88
CA PRO A 127 0.32 -16.25 -24.34
C PRO A 127 1.17 -15.14 -23.72
N PHE A 128 2.39 -15.49 -23.31
CA PHE A 128 3.41 -14.59 -22.75
C PHE A 128 2.91 -13.74 -21.57
N CYS A 129 2.00 -14.29 -20.77
CA CYS A 129 1.45 -13.66 -19.58
C CYS A 129 2.52 -13.32 -18.54
N ASN A 130 2.37 -12.19 -17.86
CA ASN A 130 3.22 -11.72 -16.78
C ASN A 130 2.79 -12.33 -15.43
N GLY A 131 2.75 -13.66 -15.38
CA GLY A 131 2.23 -14.41 -14.23
C GLY A 131 3.05 -14.27 -12.96
N ILE A 132 2.37 -14.34 -11.81
CA ILE A 132 3.01 -14.29 -10.48
C ILE A 132 4.16 -15.30 -10.34
N LEU A 133 5.23 -14.92 -9.66
CA LEU A 133 6.36 -15.81 -9.41
C LEU A 133 6.00 -16.78 -8.28
N THR A 134 5.89 -18.07 -8.62
CA THR A 134 5.43 -19.12 -7.69
C THR A 134 6.56 -19.85 -6.96
N GLU A 135 7.78 -19.76 -7.45
CA GLU A 135 8.95 -20.41 -6.86
C GLU A 135 9.71 -19.42 -5.98
N ASN A 136 10.41 -19.89 -4.96
CA ASN A 136 11.11 -19.01 -4.02
C ASN A 136 12.33 -18.29 -4.63
N GLY A 137 12.74 -18.65 -5.85
CA GLY A 137 13.96 -18.15 -6.47
C GLY A 137 15.24 -18.86 -5.96
N PRO A 138 16.43 -18.26 -6.17
CA PRO A 138 16.64 -16.96 -6.79
C PRO A 138 16.37 -16.99 -8.30
N TYR A 139 15.87 -15.85 -8.80
CA TYR A 139 15.62 -15.60 -10.21
C TYR A 139 16.77 -14.86 -10.87
N ARG A 140 16.90 -14.99 -12.17
CA ARG A 140 17.67 -14.08 -13.03
C ARG A 140 16.84 -13.69 -14.23
N VAL A 141 17.14 -12.51 -14.75
CA VAL A 141 16.48 -11.99 -15.94
C VAL A 141 17.49 -11.51 -16.97
N LYS A 142 17.08 -11.51 -18.23
CA LYS A 142 17.81 -10.87 -19.33
C LYS A 142 16.86 -10.45 -20.44
N PHE A 143 17.29 -9.50 -21.28
CA PHE A 143 16.57 -9.19 -22.50
C PHE A 143 17.18 -9.95 -23.68
N VAL A 144 16.31 -10.40 -24.57
CA VAL A 144 16.68 -11.02 -25.85
C VAL A 144 15.93 -10.30 -26.97
N LEU A 145 16.62 -10.09 -28.09
CA LEU A 145 16.10 -9.39 -29.25
C LEU A 145 15.89 -10.43 -30.35
N LEU A 146 14.63 -10.61 -30.72
CA LEU A 146 14.22 -11.63 -31.69
C LEU A 146 13.78 -10.99 -32.99
N LYS A 147 14.09 -11.65 -34.11
CA LYS A 147 13.55 -11.32 -35.42
C LYS A 147 13.10 -12.59 -36.09
N ASN A 148 11.79 -12.74 -36.34
CA ASN A 148 11.22 -13.96 -36.91
C ASN A 148 11.64 -15.23 -36.14
N ASN A 149 11.58 -15.20 -34.80
CA ASN A 149 12.01 -16.28 -33.90
C ASN A 149 13.51 -16.66 -33.98
N ALA A 150 14.35 -15.80 -34.55
CA ALA A 150 15.79 -15.93 -34.48
C ALA A 150 16.37 -14.94 -33.46
N LEU A 151 17.23 -15.43 -32.57
CA LEU A 151 17.99 -14.59 -31.63
C LEU A 151 19.01 -13.75 -32.38
N VAL A 152 18.79 -12.42 -32.39
CA VAL A 152 19.68 -11.45 -33.02
C VAL A 152 20.72 -10.95 -32.03
N GLN A 153 20.28 -10.64 -30.80
CA GLN A 153 21.14 -10.09 -29.76
C GLN A 153 20.56 -10.39 -28.38
N GLU A 154 21.41 -10.33 -27.35
CA GLU A 154 21.00 -10.54 -25.97
C GLU A 154 21.82 -9.69 -24.99
N THR A 155 21.24 -9.42 -23.82
CA THR A 155 21.93 -8.74 -22.72
C THR A 155 22.67 -9.75 -21.84
N ARG A 156 23.44 -9.25 -20.87
CA ARG A 156 23.91 -10.08 -19.76
C ARG A 156 22.72 -10.48 -18.88
N TRP A 157 22.90 -11.56 -18.13
CA TRP A 157 22.01 -11.92 -17.04
C TRP A 157 22.14 -10.91 -15.89
N SER A 158 21.02 -10.63 -15.23
CA SER A 158 21.00 -9.87 -13.98
C SER A 158 21.77 -10.59 -12.87
N GLU A 159 22.04 -9.86 -11.79
CA GLU A 159 22.33 -10.47 -10.51
C GLU A 159 21.18 -11.36 -10.01
N LYS A 160 21.46 -12.22 -9.03
CA LYS A 160 20.44 -13.09 -8.43
C LYS A 160 19.39 -12.26 -7.70
N ILE A 161 18.12 -12.49 -8.01
CA ILE A 161 16.97 -11.83 -7.41
C ILE A 161 16.27 -12.83 -6.48
N SER A 162 16.46 -12.68 -5.18
CA SER A 162 15.76 -13.48 -4.17
C SER A 162 14.48 -12.76 -3.76
N LEU A 163 13.34 -13.44 -3.90
CA LEU A 163 12.05 -12.88 -3.49
C LEU A 163 11.96 -12.80 -1.95
N LEU A 164 11.10 -11.92 -1.45
CA LEU A 164 10.85 -11.82 -0.03
C LEU A 164 10.02 -13.03 0.44
N THR A 165 10.55 -13.84 1.35
CA THR A 165 9.77 -14.96 1.89
C THR A 165 8.89 -14.48 3.05
N GLY A 166 7.58 -14.67 2.93
CA GLY A 166 6.66 -14.47 4.04
C GLY A 166 6.88 -15.51 5.14
N LYS A 167 6.63 -15.16 6.40
CA LYS A 167 6.58 -16.16 7.47
C LYS A 167 5.45 -17.15 7.19
N SER A 168 5.70 -18.44 7.38
CA SER A 168 4.66 -19.45 7.24
C SER A 168 3.50 -19.14 8.20
N PRO A 169 2.24 -19.20 7.76
CA PRO A 169 1.10 -19.02 8.66
C PRO A 169 1.14 -19.95 9.87
N SER A 170 1.67 -21.17 9.71
CA SER A 170 1.83 -22.15 10.81
C SER A 170 2.88 -21.75 11.85
N THR A 171 3.76 -20.80 11.52
CA THR A 171 4.77 -20.26 12.44
C THR A 171 4.37 -18.94 13.07
N ILE A 172 3.21 -18.39 12.66
CA ILE A 172 2.65 -17.20 13.27
C ILE A 172 1.96 -17.65 14.56
N ASP A 173 2.52 -17.23 15.69
CA ASP A 173 1.83 -17.34 16.96
C ASP A 173 0.60 -16.42 16.93
N THR A 174 -0.57 -17.02 16.74
CA THR A 174 -1.86 -16.33 16.77
C THR A 174 -2.45 -16.29 18.18
N TRP A 175 -1.70 -16.71 19.21
CA TRP A 175 -2.18 -16.78 20.58
C TRP A 175 -2.65 -15.41 21.08
N PRO A 176 -3.93 -15.27 21.47
CA PRO A 176 -4.50 -14.00 21.91
C PRO A 176 -3.99 -13.55 23.29
N GLY A 177 -3.17 -14.36 23.98
CA GLY A 177 -2.57 -14.03 25.28
C GLY A 177 -1.49 -12.94 25.22
N GLY A 178 -1.12 -12.47 24.03
CA GLY A 178 -0.27 -11.29 23.82
C GLY A 178 -1.00 -9.96 23.98
N ARG A 179 -2.18 -9.90 24.62
CA ARG A 179 -2.72 -8.60 25.06
C ARG A 179 -1.72 -8.03 26.06
N SER A 180 -1.02 -6.97 25.63
CA SER A 180 -0.22 -6.12 26.52
C SER A 180 -0.97 -5.97 27.83
N ALA A 181 -0.34 -6.30 28.96
CA ALA A 181 -0.92 -6.13 30.28
C ALA A 181 -1.57 -4.74 30.44
N GLY A 182 -1.07 -3.74 29.72
CA GLY A 182 -1.67 -2.40 29.62
C GLY A 182 -3.13 -2.38 29.15
N MET A 183 -3.55 -3.22 28.21
CA MET A 183 -4.96 -3.25 27.77
C MET A 183 -5.87 -3.77 28.89
N ILE A 184 -5.43 -4.78 29.64
CA ILE A 184 -6.18 -5.30 30.80
C ILE A 184 -6.25 -4.22 31.87
N VAL A 185 -5.13 -3.57 32.17
CA VAL A 185 -5.06 -2.46 33.15
C VAL A 185 -6.00 -1.32 32.76
N ILE A 186 -6.01 -0.90 31.50
CA ILE A 186 -6.90 0.17 31.01
C ILE A 186 -8.37 -0.24 31.17
N VAL A 187 -8.75 -1.46 30.79
CA VAL A 187 -10.15 -1.93 30.94
C VAL A 187 -10.57 -1.97 32.41
N VAL A 188 -9.70 -2.43 33.30
CA VAL A 188 -9.99 -2.45 34.75
C VAL A 188 -10.16 -1.03 35.30
N ILE A 189 -9.25 -0.10 34.97
CA ILE A 189 -9.34 1.30 35.41
C ILE A 189 -10.63 1.95 34.89
N LEU A 190 -10.94 1.81 33.60
CA LEU A 190 -12.15 2.37 32.99
C LEU A 190 -13.41 1.78 33.61
N SER A 191 -13.44 0.48 33.91
CA SER A 191 -14.55 -0.19 34.57
C SER A 191 -14.80 0.36 35.98
N VAL A 192 -13.74 0.54 36.77
CA VAL A 192 -13.82 1.10 38.12
C VAL A 192 -14.27 2.56 38.10
N LEU A 193 -13.70 3.39 37.22
CA LEU A 193 -14.09 4.80 37.08
C LEU A 193 -15.56 4.94 36.63
N LEU A 194 -16.01 4.08 35.72
CA LEU A 194 -17.41 4.06 35.27
C LEU A 194 -18.36 3.70 36.41
N ALA A 195 -18.00 2.71 37.24
CA ALA A 195 -18.81 2.33 38.40
C ALA A 195 -18.95 3.49 39.40
N PHE A 196 -17.85 4.20 39.70
CA PHE A 196 -17.90 5.39 40.56
C PHE A 196 -18.75 6.50 39.96
N LEU A 197 -18.58 6.79 38.67
CA LEU A 197 -19.37 7.82 37.97
C LEU A 197 -20.86 7.49 38.05
N LEU A 198 -21.24 6.22 37.83
CA LEU A 198 -22.62 5.77 37.91
C LEU A 198 -23.16 5.84 39.34
N ALA A 199 -22.37 5.51 40.35
CA ALA A 199 -22.76 5.66 41.76
C ALA A 199 -23.00 7.13 42.14
N PHE A 200 -22.10 8.05 41.73
CA PHE A 200 -22.29 9.48 41.95
C PHE A 200 -23.50 10.04 41.20
N LEU A 201 -23.74 9.56 39.97
CA LEU A 201 -24.92 9.94 39.20
C LEU A 201 -26.21 9.49 39.90
N ILE A 202 -26.27 8.26 40.40
CA ILE A 202 -27.41 7.75 41.18
C ILE A 202 -27.59 8.57 42.46
N ALA A 203 -26.50 8.87 43.18
CA ALA A 203 -26.55 9.68 44.39
C ALA A 203 -27.10 11.08 44.10
N ALA A 204 -26.59 11.75 43.05
CA ALA A 204 -27.05 13.06 42.62
C ALA A 204 -28.54 13.05 42.20
N LEU A 205 -28.99 12.00 41.50
CA LEU A 205 -30.40 11.82 41.19
C LEU A 205 -31.24 11.60 42.45
N ALA A 206 -30.77 10.81 43.41
CA ALA A 206 -31.46 10.53 44.67
C ALA A 206 -31.50 11.74 45.61
N THR A 207 -30.48 12.59 45.64
CA THR A 207 -30.47 13.83 46.43
C THR A 207 -31.25 14.94 45.72
N GLY A 208 -31.06 15.11 44.41
CA GLY A 208 -31.85 16.07 43.62
C GLY A 208 -33.33 15.73 43.60
N SER A 209 -33.71 14.45 43.64
CA SER A 209 -35.11 14.04 43.80
C SER A 209 -35.65 14.22 45.22
N LYS A 210 -34.81 14.29 46.25
CA LYS A 210 -35.25 14.72 47.60
C LYS A 210 -35.60 16.21 47.59
N ASP A 211 -34.81 17.04 46.93
CA ASP A 211 -35.09 18.48 46.80
C ASP A 211 -36.33 18.75 45.91
N VAL A 212 -36.62 17.88 44.93
CA VAL A 212 -37.87 17.93 44.12
C VAL A 212 -39.07 17.35 44.87
N CYS A 213 -38.90 16.31 45.69
CA CYS A 213 -39.99 15.74 46.50
C CYS A 213 -40.30 16.53 47.78
N TRP A 214 -39.45 17.48 48.20
CA TRP A 214 -39.73 18.36 49.33
C TRP A 214 -40.65 19.56 48.99
N CYS A 215 -41.33 19.53 47.84
CA CYS A 215 -42.35 20.52 47.48
C CYS A 215 -43.79 19.98 47.60
N ARG A 216 -44.01 18.74 48.07
CA ARG A 216 -45.34 18.10 48.12
C ARG A 216 -45.87 17.79 49.53
N THR A 217 -45.39 18.47 50.58
CA THR A 217 -45.97 18.28 51.92
C THR A 217 -45.92 19.55 52.77
N LEU A 218 -46.61 20.60 52.31
CA LEU A 218 -47.13 21.66 53.17
C LEU A 218 -48.55 22.00 52.71
N HIS A 219 -49.47 21.08 52.98
CA HIS A 219 -50.90 21.38 52.97
C HIS A 219 -51.57 20.51 54.04
N ASN A 220 -51.47 20.94 55.29
CA ASN A 220 -52.61 21.12 56.18
C ASN A 220 -52.13 21.36 57.62
N GLU A 221 -52.78 22.35 58.22
CA GLU A 221 -52.80 22.72 59.63
C GLU A 221 -51.49 23.25 60.21
N GLU A 222 -51.41 24.58 60.32
CA GLU A 222 -51.53 25.23 61.63
C GLU A 222 -51.86 26.71 61.44
N VAL A 223 -52.96 27.12 62.06
CA VAL A 223 -53.34 28.51 62.27
C VAL A 223 -52.26 29.13 63.16
N LEU A 224 -51.56 30.16 62.68
CA LEU A 224 -50.80 31.02 63.57
C LEU A 224 -51.04 32.49 63.23
N GLU A 225 -51.31 33.16 64.34
CA GLU A 225 -51.82 34.50 64.53
C GLU A 225 -50.81 35.55 64.07
N PHE A 226 -51.38 36.66 63.65
CA PHE A 226 -50.74 37.75 62.95
C PHE A 226 -50.09 38.70 63.96
N ASP A 227 -48.80 39.02 63.80
CA ASP A 227 -48.26 40.27 64.31
C ASP A 227 -47.23 40.85 63.34
N PHE A 228 -47.38 42.15 63.09
CA PHE A 228 -46.72 42.95 62.06
C PHE A 228 -45.42 43.55 62.65
N ASP A 229 -44.30 43.51 61.91
CA ASP A 229 -43.34 44.62 61.89
C ASP A 229 -42.33 44.54 60.71
N GLU A 230 -42.43 45.57 59.86
CA GLU A 230 -41.39 46.40 59.21
C GLU A 230 -40.14 45.81 58.47
N TYR A 231 -40.14 46.03 57.14
CA TYR A 231 -39.02 46.47 56.27
C TYR A 231 -37.93 45.50 55.74
N ASN A 232 -38.03 45.04 54.47
CA ASN A 232 -37.15 45.36 53.31
C ASN A 232 -37.39 44.43 52.09
N ILE A 233 -37.40 45.00 50.87
CA ILE A 233 -37.43 44.35 49.53
C ILE A 233 -36.39 45.14 48.68
N PRO A 234 -35.65 44.70 47.62
CA PRO A 234 -35.74 43.53 46.69
C PRO A 234 -34.31 42.99 46.24
N PRO A 235 -34.00 42.32 45.08
CA PRO A 235 -34.80 41.84 43.93
C PRO A 235 -34.52 40.41 43.35
N TYR A 236 -35.49 39.92 42.55
CA TYR A 236 -35.46 39.00 41.38
C TYR A 236 -34.59 37.71 41.38
N ARG A 237 -35.18 36.50 41.44
CA ARG A 237 -35.93 35.72 40.41
C ARG A 237 -35.03 35.00 39.39
N GLN A 238 -35.05 33.66 39.38
CA GLN A 238 -35.09 32.90 38.13
C GLN A 238 -35.91 31.60 38.27
N HIS A 239 -36.68 31.35 37.22
CA HIS A 239 -37.83 30.45 37.14
C HIS A 239 -37.49 28.97 37.18
N CYS A 240 -38.41 28.17 37.76
CA CYS A 240 -38.59 26.78 37.40
C CYS A 240 -39.06 26.68 35.94
N ILE A 241 -38.12 26.45 35.02
CA ILE A 241 -38.35 25.83 33.72
C ILE A 241 -37.83 24.40 33.96
N TYR A 242 -38.62 23.34 33.88
CA TYR A 242 -39.21 22.79 32.66
C TYR A 242 -40.58 22.15 32.92
N LEU A 243 -41.56 22.60 32.12
CA LEU A 243 -42.71 21.79 31.75
C LEU A 243 -42.23 20.68 30.82
N THR A 244 -42.34 19.42 31.24
CA THR A 244 -42.38 18.28 30.32
C THR A 244 -43.72 17.57 30.43
N HIS A 245 -44.58 18.00 29.51
CA HIS A 245 -45.69 17.31 28.85
C HIS A 245 -45.76 15.77 28.98
N SER A 246 -46.97 15.25 29.28
CA SER A 246 -47.58 13.98 28.81
C SER A 246 -48.66 13.56 29.84
N LYS A 247 -49.92 13.22 29.57
CA LYS A 247 -50.70 12.89 28.37
C LYS A 247 -52.18 12.98 28.81
N SER A 248 -53.05 13.69 28.09
CA SER A 248 -54.50 13.54 28.24
C SER A 248 -54.99 12.47 27.28
N ILE A 249 -55.36 11.31 27.81
CA ILE A 249 -56.23 10.35 27.15
C ILE A 249 -57.64 10.65 27.67
N SER A 250 -58.55 11.10 26.81
CA SER A 250 -59.98 11.00 27.07
C SER A 250 -60.62 10.29 25.89
N GLY A 251 -61.08 9.07 26.16
CA GLY A 251 -61.98 8.35 25.27
C GLY A 251 -63.34 9.04 25.22
N LYS A 252 -64.01 8.85 24.08
CA LYS A 252 -65.46 8.72 23.97
C LYS A 252 -65.75 7.25 23.68
#